data_AF-A0AAD0T4N7-F1
#
_entry.id   AF-A0AAD0T4N7-F1
#
_cell.length_a   1.000
_cell.length_b   1.000
_cell.length_c   1.000
_cell.angle_alpha   90.00
_cell.angle_beta   90.00
_cell.angle_gamma   90.00
#
_symmetry.space_group_name_H-M   'P 1'
#
loop_
_entity.id
_entity.type
_entity.pdbx_description
1 polymer ?
#
loop_
_entity_poly.entity_id
_entity_poly.type
_entity_poly.pdbx_seq_one_letter_code
_entity_poly.pdbx_strand_id
1 'polypeptide(L)'
;MNISTYKSRNEIVKRESESFGRYIVVKFGVFDLKTKKLKVSGASVINKYQEEDLNCLEPIIKSATMSETQLEDFSKFVEFNDRFFQTQYGVLVEKSCLEKSNRKYIESNILKSYKDGLSCLQELDGEGSKELLLKMNNLFSDSDNKPKIFCSETNADIKSKGINWTDAKAYASASDEFSSDEMKHPFISLGQQWRWQDNAYSFRGTLFHEFIHNTGCIHTKTIEKSYTCQTCCFSEIDNPNAMMSPAQSAVEQKEVACKICRSTYEGITDKNYLRDYAKFSILGGQTSFLLPVLKSYMKERPGDDFAVEIFVEADNNGPLAKALLSNKGPVTKYELLAEIVKEYAKGNYVQSAKFIRKLKQERKYFTNNQYSSIYEEIEKDLLFMSFGNLEIKLQADNPFNSLFKQSKDFLSSPVSLK
;
A
#
# COMPACT_ATOMS: atom_id res chain seq x y z
N MET A 1 16.90 5.47 5.75
CA MET A 1 17.27 4.04 5.87
C MET A 1 16.27 3.36 6.79
N ASN A 2 15.60 2.29 6.34
CA ASN A 2 14.65 1.51 7.13
C ASN A 2 15.30 0.17 7.54
N ILE A 3 15.15 -0.24 8.80
CA ILE A 3 15.73 -1.46 9.33
C ILE A 3 14.61 -2.31 9.93
N SER A 4 14.43 -3.53 9.42
CA SER A 4 13.51 -4.52 9.96
C SER A 4 14.28 -5.68 10.56
N THR A 5 13.87 -6.14 11.75
CA THR A 5 14.46 -7.31 12.40
C THR A 5 13.50 -8.48 12.35
N TYR A 6 13.89 -9.55 11.66
CA TYR A 6 13.11 -10.77 11.53
C TYR A 6 13.70 -11.85 12.45
N LYS A 7 13.18 -11.94 13.67
CA LYS A 7 13.64 -12.93 14.66
C LYS A 7 13.33 -14.34 14.19
N SER A 8 12.16 -14.53 13.57
CA SER A 8 11.71 -15.79 12.97
C SER A 8 12.69 -16.35 11.92
N ARG A 9 13.45 -15.48 11.26
CA ARG A 9 14.43 -15.83 10.22
C ARG A 9 15.89 -15.70 10.66
N ASN A 10 16.14 -15.23 11.89
CA ASN A 10 17.46 -14.81 12.37
C ASN A 10 18.13 -13.79 11.43
N GLU A 11 17.38 -12.78 10.98
CA GLU A 11 17.80 -11.84 9.95
C GLU A 11 17.56 -10.36 10.33
N ILE A 12 18.40 -9.48 9.81
CA ILE A 12 18.16 -8.04 9.73
C ILE A 12 18.06 -7.69 8.26
N VAL A 13 16.99 -7.00 7.86
CA VAL A 13 16.86 -6.45 6.52
C VAL A 13 16.99 -4.94 6.60
N LYS A 14 18.01 -4.38 5.94
CA LYS A 14 18.17 -2.95 5.75
C LYS A 14 17.67 -2.55 4.38
N ARG A 15 16.94 -1.44 4.28
CA ARG A 15 16.44 -0.89 3.03
C ARG A 15 16.76 0.59 2.90
N GLU A 16 17.24 0.99 1.73
CA GLU A 16 17.54 2.38 1.36
C GLU A 16 16.81 2.70 0.07
N SER A 17 16.07 3.80 0.05
CA SER A 17 15.30 4.23 -1.11
C SER A 17 15.91 5.49 -1.70
N GLU A 18 16.01 5.53 -3.02
CA GLU A 18 16.34 6.74 -3.78
C GLU A 18 15.32 6.97 -4.89
N SER A 19 14.99 8.24 -5.09
CA SER A 19 14.04 8.69 -6.09
C SER A 19 14.76 9.04 -7.40
N PHE A 20 14.27 8.50 -8.53
CA PHE A 20 14.78 8.77 -9.88
C PHE A 20 13.61 9.09 -10.81
N GLY A 21 13.29 10.39 -10.96
CA GLY A 21 12.12 10.84 -11.70
C GLY A 21 10.85 10.18 -11.15
N ARG A 22 10.10 9.48 -12.02
CA ARG A 22 8.90 8.71 -11.65
C ARG A 22 9.18 7.33 -11.02
N TYR A 23 10.38 7.02 -10.59
CA TYR A 23 10.71 5.72 -10.01
C TYR A 23 11.34 5.86 -8.63
N ILE A 24 11.12 4.88 -7.77
CA ILE A 24 11.81 4.72 -6.50
C ILE A 24 12.59 3.43 -6.58
N VAL A 25 13.90 3.53 -6.39
CA VAL A 25 14.80 2.38 -6.31
C VAL A 25 15.02 2.09 -4.84
N VAL A 26 14.52 0.95 -4.37
CA VAL A 26 14.72 0.46 -3.00
C VAL A 26 15.82 -0.58 -3.02
N LYS A 27 17.02 -0.21 -2.57
CA LYS A 27 18.09 -1.15 -2.25
C LYS A 27 17.77 -1.90 -0.98
N PHE A 28 18.21 -3.14 -0.89
CA PHE A 28 18.14 -3.90 0.34
C PHE A 28 19.39 -4.76 0.57
N GLY A 29 19.67 -4.99 1.84
CA GLY A 29 20.65 -5.98 2.30
C GLY A 29 20.02 -6.84 3.40
N VAL A 30 20.13 -8.15 3.26
CA VAL A 30 19.72 -9.15 4.26
C VAL A 30 20.97 -9.65 4.97
N PHE A 31 21.02 -9.46 6.28
CA PHE A 31 22.15 -9.80 7.13
C PHE A 31 21.73 -10.85 8.15
N ASP A 32 22.64 -11.76 8.48
CA ASP A 32 22.44 -12.65 9.62
C ASP A 32 22.39 -11.84 10.93
N LEU A 33 21.38 -12.07 11.76
CA LEU A 33 21.11 -11.28 12.96
C LEU A 33 22.25 -11.37 13.99
N LYS A 34 22.90 -12.54 14.11
CA LYS A 34 23.95 -12.80 15.10
C LYS A 34 25.32 -12.35 14.60
N THR A 35 25.70 -12.82 13.42
CA THR A 35 27.04 -12.60 12.85
C THR A 35 27.17 -11.29 12.09
N LYS A 36 26.05 -10.63 11.78
CA LYS A 36 25.98 -9.41 10.94
C LYS A 36 26.55 -9.60 9.53
N LYS A 37 26.80 -10.83 9.09
CA LYS A 37 27.29 -11.12 7.74
C LYS A 37 26.18 -10.91 6.72
N LEU A 38 26.51 -10.25 5.60
CA LEU A 38 25.60 -10.09 4.47
C LEU A 38 25.32 -11.46 3.83
N LYS A 39 24.04 -11.80 3.67
CA LYS A 39 23.58 -13.03 3.02
C LYS A 39 23.16 -12.76 1.58
N VAL A 40 22.36 -11.71 1.38
CA VAL A 40 21.77 -11.34 0.10
C VAL A 40 21.69 -9.82 0.03
N SER A 41 21.88 -9.26 -1.15
CA SER A 41 21.62 -7.86 -1.44
C SER A 41 21.00 -7.70 -2.82
N GLY A 42 20.24 -6.65 -3.02
CA GLY A 42 19.63 -6.38 -4.31
C GLY A 42 18.89 -5.05 -4.32
N ALA A 43 18.05 -4.88 -5.35
CA ALA A 43 17.22 -3.70 -5.51
C ALA A 43 15.83 -4.03 -6.06
N SER A 44 14.85 -3.20 -5.71
CA SER A 44 13.49 -3.19 -6.22
C SER A 44 13.16 -1.83 -6.82
N VAL A 45 12.37 -1.82 -7.89
CA VAL A 45 11.97 -0.57 -8.57
C VAL A 45 10.46 -0.40 -8.54
N ILE A 46 10.03 0.64 -7.86
CA ILE A 46 8.64 1.02 -7.69
C ILE A 46 8.37 2.20 -8.62
N ASN A 47 7.18 2.24 -9.26
CA ASN A 47 6.75 3.39 -10.05
C ASN A 47 6.09 4.40 -9.09
N LYS A 48 6.47 5.68 -9.14
CA LYS A 48 5.91 6.79 -8.37
C LYS A 48 4.49 7.19 -8.79
N TYR A 49 3.77 6.38 -9.57
CA TYR A 49 2.33 6.60 -9.78
C TYR A 49 1.52 6.03 -8.60
N GLN A 50 1.71 6.63 -7.43
CA GLN A 50 0.79 7.55 -6.74
C GLN A 50 1.70 8.71 -6.29
N GLU A 51 1.24 9.94 -6.48
CA GLU A 51 2.05 11.16 -6.61
C GLU A 51 3.11 11.42 -5.53
N GLU A 52 4.09 12.24 -5.92
CA GLU A 52 5.09 13.05 -5.16
C GLU A 52 4.95 13.04 -3.62
N ASP A 53 5.97 12.87 -2.77
CA ASP A 53 7.41 12.63 -2.84
C ASP A 53 7.77 11.68 -1.65
N LEU A 54 9.04 11.48 -1.31
CA LEU A 54 9.45 10.45 -0.33
C LEU A 54 10.55 10.93 0.63
N ASN A 55 10.18 11.14 1.89
CA ASN A 55 11.07 10.96 3.04
C ASN A 55 10.29 10.69 4.36
N CYS A 56 9.70 9.50 4.49
CA CYS A 56 8.83 9.12 5.62
C CYS A 56 9.50 8.30 6.73
N LEU A 57 10.74 8.61 7.16
CA LEU A 57 11.42 7.82 8.22
C LEU A 57 11.92 8.61 9.43
N GLU A 58 11.76 9.93 9.47
CA GLU A 58 12.23 10.78 10.58
C GLU A 58 11.27 10.92 11.80
N PRO A 59 9.93 10.86 11.67
CA PRO A 59 9.02 11.10 12.81
C PRO A 59 8.97 9.98 13.87
N ILE A 60 9.52 8.80 13.56
CA ILE A 60 9.53 7.61 14.44
C ILE A 60 10.39 7.84 15.70
N ILE A 61 11.30 8.82 15.67
CA ILE A 61 12.30 9.03 16.72
C ILE A 61 11.79 9.94 17.86
N LYS A 62 10.67 10.66 17.69
CA LYS A 62 10.22 11.68 18.67
C LYS A 62 8.92 11.37 19.45
N SER A 63 8.29 10.21 19.28
CA SER A 63 6.97 9.93 19.88
C SER A 63 6.97 9.41 21.33
N ALA A 64 8.11 9.36 22.01
CA ALA A 64 8.18 8.96 23.41
C ALA A 64 7.83 10.15 24.34
N THR A 65 6.54 10.45 24.54
CA THR A 65 5.99 10.89 25.85
C THR A 65 4.49 11.25 25.84
N MET A 66 3.80 10.72 26.87
CA MET A 66 2.62 11.26 27.58
C MET A 66 1.18 10.80 27.24
N SER A 67 0.25 11.20 28.12
CA SER A 67 -0.59 10.38 29.04
C SER A 67 -2.09 10.73 29.03
N GLU A 68 -2.88 10.10 29.92
CA GLU A 68 -4.36 10.13 30.09
C GLU A 68 -5.08 11.50 30.16
N THR A 69 -4.38 12.62 30.09
CA THR A 69 -4.94 13.98 30.07
C THR A 69 -5.37 14.46 28.68
N GLN A 70 -5.11 13.70 27.60
CA GLN A 70 -5.40 14.10 26.22
C GLN A 70 -6.87 13.93 25.77
N LEU A 71 -7.76 13.48 26.64
CA LEU A 71 -9.20 13.33 26.34
C LEU A 71 -10.02 14.61 26.58
N GLU A 72 -9.50 15.60 27.33
CA GLU A 72 -10.24 16.80 27.72
C GLU A 72 -10.00 18.03 26.80
N ASP A 73 -9.00 17.99 25.91
CA ASP A 73 -8.67 19.11 25.01
C ASP A 73 -9.45 19.12 23.67
N PHE A 74 -10.53 18.33 23.56
CA PHE A 74 -11.34 18.22 22.34
C PHE A 74 -12.27 19.42 22.07
N SER A 75 -12.12 20.52 22.80
CA SER A 75 -12.91 21.72 22.56
C SER A 75 -12.08 22.98 22.78
N LYS A 76 -11.56 23.55 21.69
CA LYS A 76 -11.53 25.02 21.50
C LYS A 76 -10.98 25.50 20.15
N PHE A 77 -11.62 26.58 19.73
CA PHE A 77 -11.24 27.64 18.79
C PHE A 77 -11.37 27.48 17.27
N VAL A 78 -11.83 28.63 16.74
CA VAL A 78 -12.42 28.97 15.46
C VAL A 78 -11.63 30.13 14.85
N GLU A 79 -11.34 30.05 13.56
CA GLU A 79 -11.21 31.22 12.68
C GLU A 79 -11.73 30.83 11.28
N PHE A 80 -12.62 31.65 10.74
CA PHE A 80 -13.39 31.35 9.52
C PHE A 80 -12.72 31.97 8.28
N ASN A 81 -12.52 31.14 7.28
CA ASN A 81 -12.57 31.53 5.87
C ASN A 81 -14.02 31.32 5.38
N ASP A 82 -14.62 32.27 4.66
CA ASP A 82 -15.99 32.15 4.12
C ASP A 82 -16.22 30.92 3.25
N ARG A 83 -15.16 30.27 2.77
CA ARG A 83 -15.20 29.01 2.01
C ARG A 83 -15.56 27.79 2.86
N PHE A 84 -15.27 27.80 4.16
CA PHE A 84 -15.44 26.64 5.04
C PHE A 84 -16.49 26.91 6.10
N PHE A 85 -17.10 25.86 6.62
CA PHE A 85 -17.67 25.88 7.95
C PHE A 85 -16.82 24.98 8.84
N GLN A 86 -16.59 25.41 10.07
CA GLN A 86 -15.93 24.57 11.06
C GLN A 86 -16.96 23.70 11.77
N THR A 87 -16.67 22.41 11.85
CA THR A 87 -17.42 21.49 12.70
C THR A 87 -17.19 21.83 14.18
N GLN A 88 -18.09 21.38 15.05
CA GLN A 88 -17.90 21.49 16.51
C GLN A 88 -16.63 20.78 17.05
N TYR A 89 -15.93 20.02 16.21
CA TYR A 89 -14.71 19.25 16.55
C TYR A 89 -13.47 19.75 15.81
N GLY A 90 -13.51 20.97 15.25
CA GLY A 90 -12.34 21.61 14.66
C GLY A 90 -12.09 21.32 13.19
N VAL A 91 -12.62 20.23 12.63
CA VAL A 91 -12.51 19.91 11.19
C VAL A 91 -13.13 21.03 10.36
N LEU A 92 -12.41 21.50 9.34
CA LEU A 92 -12.88 22.52 8.40
C LEU A 92 -13.50 21.84 7.19
N VAL A 93 -14.79 22.07 6.92
CA VAL A 93 -15.50 21.46 5.79
C VAL A 93 -15.92 22.54 4.82
N GLU A 94 -15.57 22.35 3.54
CA GLU A 94 -15.95 23.29 2.49
C GLU A 94 -17.47 23.36 2.36
N LYS A 95 -18.02 24.58 2.25
CA LYS A 95 -19.48 24.78 2.18
C LYS A 95 -20.12 24.09 0.97
N SER A 96 -19.38 23.86 -0.12
CA SER A 96 -19.82 23.09 -1.30
C SER A 96 -20.24 21.65 -0.94
N CYS A 97 -19.68 21.06 0.12
CA CYS A 97 -20.08 19.74 0.61
C CYS A 97 -21.56 19.70 1.06
N LEU A 98 -22.15 20.86 1.35
CA LEU A 98 -23.55 20.99 1.74
C LEU A 98 -24.52 21.03 0.55
N GLU A 99 -24.04 21.10 -0.70
CA GLU A 99 -24.92 21.04 -1.88
C GLU A 99 -25.57 19.67 -2.05
N LYS A 100 -24.87 18.61 -1.62
CA LYS A 100 -25.29 17.20 -1.73
C LYS A 100 -25.52 16.54 -0.37
N SER A 101 -25.41 17.32 0.71
CA SER A 101 -25.55 16.86 2.09
C SER A 101 -26.16 17.94 2.97
N ASN A 102 -26.16 17.76 4.28
CA ASN A 102 -26.44 18.83 5.20
C ASN A 102 -25.43 18.81 6.34
N ARG A 103 -25.27 19.95 7.02
CA ARG A 103 -24.25 20.15 8.06
C ARG A 103 -24.31 19.07 9.14
N LYS A 104 -25.52 18.79 9.65
CA LYS A 104 -25.75 17.79 10.70
C LYS A 104 -25.32 16.39 10.24
N TYR A 105 -25.61 16.04 9.00
CA TYR A 105 -25.20 14.75 8.42
C TYR A 105 -23.68 14.64 8.33
N ILE A 106 -23.00 15.64 7.77
CA ILE A 106 -21.53 15.65 7.63
C ILE A 106 -20.86 15.55 9.00
N GLU A 107 -21.22 16.45 9.94
CA GLU A 107 -20.64 16.49 11.29
C GLU A 107 -20.85 15.17 12.05
N SER A 108 -22.04 14.58 11.95
CA SER A 108 -22.37 13.31 12.60
C SER A 108 -21.53 12.16 12.05
N ASN A 109 -21.32 12.10 10.73
CA ASN A 109 -20.54 11.01 10.14
C ASN A 109 -19.03 11.19 10.33
N ILE A 110 -18.50 12.42 10.36
CA ILE A 110 -17.10 12.67 10.77
C ILE A 110 -16.87 12.17 12.19
N LEU A 111 -17.75 12.56 13.13
CA LEU A 111 -17.62 12.17 14.52
C LEU A 111 -17.71 10.65 14.71
N LYS A 112 -18.68 10.00 14.06
CA LYS A 112 -18.86 8.54 14.18
C LYS A 112 -17.71 7.78 13.52
N SER A 113 -17.26 8.24 12.35
CA SER A 113 -16.06 7.69 11.70
C SER A 113 -14.85 7.72 12.63
N TYR A 114 -14.62 8.86 13.28
CA TYR A 114 -13.55 9.01 14.25
C TYR A 114 -13.75 8.11 15.47
N LYS A 115 -14.87 8.24 16.18
CA LYS A 115 -15.12 7.50 17.43
C LYS A 115 -15.13 5.98 17.25
N ASP A 116 -15.89 5.49 16.28
CA ASP A 116 -16.03 4.06 16.03
C ASP A 116 -14.69 3.48 15.54
N GLY A 117 -13.97 4.24 14.70
CA GLY A 117 -12.64 3.89 14.22
C GLY A 117 -11.59 3.80 15.33
N LEU A 118 -11.51 4.81 16.21
CA LEU A 118 -10.58 4.77 17.34
C LEU A 118 -10.91 3.66 18.34
N SER A 119 -12.20 3.43 18.63
CA SER A 119 -12.63 2.33 19.50
C SER A 119 -12.17 0.99 18.94
N CYS A 120 -12.40 0.76 17.64
CA CYS A 120 -11.91 -0.43 16.95
C CYS A 120 -10.38 -0.58 17.04
N LEU A 121 -9.61 0.48 16.74
CA LEU A 121 -8.14 0.44 16.82
C LEU A 121 -7.62 0.14 18.24
N GLN A 122 -8.32 0.66 19.25
CA GLN A 122 -8.04 0.41 20.66
C GLN A 122 -8.33 -1.05 21.03
N GLU A 123 -9.46 -1.60 20.59
CA GLU A 123 -9.84 -3.00 20.82
C GLU A 123 -8.90 -4.01 20.14
N LEU A 124 -8.29 -3.65 19.00
CA LEU A 124 -7.31 -4.50 18.32
C LEU A 124 -6.06 -4.76 19.15
N ASP A 125 -5.67 -3.82 20.03
CA ASP A 125 -4.55 -3.95 20.98
C ASP A 125 -3.26 -4.53 20.34
N GLY A 126 -2.86 -3.97 19.19
CA GLY A 126 -1.62 -4.30 18.48
C GLY A 126 -0.66 -3.14 18.45
N GLU A 127 0.63 -3.39 18.19
CA GLU A 127 1.64 -2.33 18.11
C GLU A 127 1.30 -1.31 17.01
N GLY A 128 1.00 -1.78 15.79
CA GLY A 128 0.66 -0.86 14.71
C GLY A 128 -0.75 -0.26 14.78
N SER A 129 -1.70 -0.88 15.49
CA SER A 129 -3.01 -0.24 15.76
C SER A 129 -2.89 0.83 16.85
N LYS A 130 -2.05 0.62 17.87
CA LYS A 130 -1.70 1.64 18.88
C LYS A 130 -0.96 2.83 18.27
N GLU A 131 0.00 2.57 17.40
CA GLU A 131 0.70 3.63 16.66
C GLU A 131 -0.29 4.47 15.83
N LEU A 132 -1.19 3.81 15.11
CA LEU A 132 -2.20 4.48 14.30
C LEU A 132 -3.19 5.28 15.16
N LEU A 133 -3.63 4.71 16.29
CA LEU A 133 -4.49 5.38 17.27
C LEU A 133 -3.84 6.69 17.77
N LEU A 134 -2.55 6.66 18.13
CA LEU A 134 -1.80 7.85 18.55
C LEU A 134 -1.72 8.90 17.44
N LYS A 135 -1.39 8.49 16.21
CA LYS A 135 -1.31 9.40 15.07
C LYS A 135 -2.66 10.02 14.73
N MET A 136 -3.75 9.24 14.78
CA MET A 136 -5.10 9.75 14.59
C MET A 136 -5.50 10.72 15.70
N ASN A 137 -5.18 10.44 16.96
CA ASN A 137 -5.42 11.42 18.03
C ASN A 137 -4.67 12.74 17.77
N ASN A 138 -3.39 12.67 17.41
CA ASN A 138 -2.59 13.86 17.12
C ASN A 138 -3.16 14.67 15.94
N LEU A 139 -3.65 14.01 14.89
CA LEU A 139 -4.26 14.65 13.73
C LEU A 139 -5.43 15.58 14.10
N PHE A 140 -6.23 15.21 15.10
CA PHE A 140 -7.39 16.01 15.53
C PHE A 140 -7.09 16.96 16.70
N SER A 141 -5.98 16.73 17.42
CA SER A 141 -5.53 17.59 18.53
C SER A 141 -4.64 18.75 18.10
N ASP A 142 -4.07 18.73 16.89
CA ASP A 142 -3.27 19.83 16.35
C ASP A 142 -4.16 21.04 16.01
N SER A 143 -4.07 22.10 16.80
CA SER A 143 -4.85 23.33 16.61
C SER A 143 -4.45 24.10 15.36
N ASP A 144 -3.18 24.01 14.98
CA ASP A 144 -2.56 24.80 13.93
C ASP A 144 -2.67 24.07 12.58
N ASN A 145 -2.90 22.76 12.61
CA ASN A 145 -2.98 21.93 11.41
C ASN A 145 -4.22 21.00 11.36
N LYS A 146 -5.41 21.60 11.52
CA LYS A 146 -6.68 20.84 11.52
C LYS A 146 -7.00 20.18 10.16
N PRO A 147 -7.64 18.99 10.16
CA PRO A 147 -8.12 18.34 8.93
C PRO A 147 -9.13 19.19 8.17
N LYS A 148 -8.99 19.20 6.85
CA LYS A 148 -9.84 19.95 5.92
C LYS A 148 -10.57 18.98 4.99
N ILE A 149 -11.85 19.20 4.72
CA ILE A 149 -12.63 18.38 3.78
C ILE A 149 -13.11 19.28 2.63
N PHE A 150 -12.78 18.87 1.41
CA PHE A 150 -13.13 19.56 0.17
C PHE A 150 -14.15 18.74 -0.62
N CYS A 151 -15.04 19.44 -1.33
CA CYS A 151 -16.00 18.83 -2.26
C CYS A 151 -16.09 19.58 -3.60
N SER A 152 -15.28 20.61 -3.83
CA SER A 152 -15.34 21.46 -5.03
C SER A 152 -14.35 21.08 -6.14
N GLU A 153 -13.42 20.15 -5.90
CA GLU A 153 -12.41 19.79 -6.90
C GLU A 153 -13.03 19.25 -8.19
N THR A 154 -12.56 19.76 -9.32
CA THR A 154 -13.09 19.38 -10.63
C THR A 154 -12.45 18.07 -11.11
N ASN A 155 -13.09 17.40 -12.08
CA ASN A 155 -12.49 16.25 -12.74
C ASN A 155 -11.13 16.58 -13.41
N ALA A 156 -10.92 17.83 -13.81
CA ALA A 156 -9.67 18.26 -14.44
C ALA A 156 -8.53 18.34 -13.41
N ASP A 157 -8.78 18.93 -12.24
CA ASP A 157 -7.80 19.08 -11.15
C ASP A 157 -7.37 17.72 -10.58
N ILE A 158 -8.29 16.77 -10.57
CA ILE A 158 -8.06 15.41 -10.06
C ILE A 158 -7.32 14.56 -11.09
N LYS A 159 -7.63 14.77 -12.38
CA LYS A 159 -6.93 14.09 -13.48
C LYS A 159 -5.50 14.59 -13.63
N SER A 160 -5.22 15.88 -13.40
CA SER A 160 -3.84 16.38 -13.36
C SER A 160 -3.04 15.75 -12.22
N LYS A 161 -3.73 15.38 -11.13
CA LYS A 161 -3.20 14.60 -10.00
C LYS A 161 -3.04 13.09 -10.27
N GLY A 162 -3.26 12.65 -11.51
CA GLY A 162 -3.23 11.22 -11.86
C GLY A 162 -4.30 10.36 -11.16
N ILE A 163 -5.29 10.97 -10.53
CA ILE A 163 -6.41 10.30 -9.86
C ILE A 163 -7.59 10.25 -10.83
N ASN A 164 -8.35 9.16 -10.76
CA ASN A 164 -9.60 9.01 -11.50
C ASN A 164 -10.76 8.74 -10.55
N TRP A 165 -11.75 9.61 -10.61
CA TRP A 165 -12.98 9.55 -9.82
C TRP A 165 -13.85 8.31 -10.10
N THR A 166 -13.63 7.59 -11.20
CA THR A 166 -14.26 6.27 -11.40
C THR A 166 -13.68 5.19 -10.51
N ASP A 167 -12.45 5.39 -10.04
CA ASP A 167 -11.66 4.39 -9.31
C ASP A 167 -11.51 4.75 -7.83
N ALA A 168 -11.81 6.00 -7.45
CA ALA A 168 -11.72 6.52 -6.09
C ALA A 168 -13.02 7.20 -5.64
N LYS A 169 -13.43 6.96 -4.39
CA LYS A 169 -14.55 7.67 -3.75
C LYS A 169 -14.13 8.99 -3.13
N ALA A 170 -12.95 8.99 -2.53
CA ALA A 170 -12.28 10.12 -1.93
C ALA A 170 -10.77 9.94 -2.13
N TYR A 171 -10.00 10.96 -1.80
CA TYR A 171 -8.56 10.84 -1.57
C TYR A 171 -8.13 11.84 -0.51
N ALA A 172 -6.93 11.65 0.04
CA ALA A 172 -6.40 12.49 1.09
C ALA A 172 -4.89 12.70 0.96
N SER A 173 -4.41 13.85 1.43
CA SER A 173 -2.98 14.14 1.51
C SER A 173 -2.32 13.26 2.56
N ALA A 174 -1.23 12.57 2.19
CA ALA A 174 -0.43 11.85 3.18
C ALA A 174 0.67 12.72 3.82
N SER A 175 1.11 13.77 3.13
CA SER A 175 2.15 14.68 3.58
C SER A 175 1.92 16.08 2.98
N ASP A 176 2.75 17.04 3.40
CA ASP A 176 2.75 18.39 2.81
C ASP A 176 3.12 18.40 1.32
N GLU A 177 3.72 17.34 0.78
CA GLU A 177 4.11 17.22 -0.64
C GLU A 177 2.88 17.19 -1.56
N PHE A 178 1.73 16.71 -1.05
CA PHE A 178 0.46 16.73 -1.76
C PHE A 178 -0.25 18.09 -1.66
N SER A 179 0.36 19.07 -0.98
CA SER A 179 -0.25 20.38 -0.78
C SER A 179 -0.16 21.25 -2.02
N SER A 180 -1.23 21.99 -2.28
CA SER A 180 -1.22 23.13 -3.18
C SER A 180 -1.40 24.42 -2.41
N ASP A 181 -1.26 25.57 -3.09
CA ASP A 181 -1.58 26.87 -2.52
C ASP A 181 -3.02 26.93 -1.97
N GLU A 182 -3.93 26.11 -2.53
CA GLU A 182 -5.34 26.07 -2.16
C GLU A 182 -5.70 24.96 -1.16
N MET A 183 -4.91 23.87 -1.12
CA MET A 183 -5.20 22.67 -0.33
C MET A 183 -3.94 22.23 0.40
N LYS A 184 -3.79 22.62 1.66
CA LYS A 184 -2.67 22.20 2.50
C LYS A 184 -3.02 20.98 3.33
N HIS A 185 -2.08 20.05 3.44
CA HIS A 185 -2.16 18.92 4.36
C HIS A 185 -2.47 19.41 5.79
N PRO A 186 -3.25 18.66 6.60
CA PRO A 186 -4.02 17.49 6.22
C PRO A 186 -5.34 17.88 5.54
N PHE A 187 -5.64 17.25 4.41
CA PHE A 187 -6.92 17.36 3.73
C PHE A 187 -7.46 16.04 3.19
N ILE A 188 -8.78 16.03 3.00
CA ILE A 188 -9.56 15.00 2.33
C ILE A 188 -10.37 15.69 1.24
N SER A 189 -10.48 15.06 0.07
CA SER A 189 -11.36 15.49 -0.99
C SER A 189 -12.35 14.40 -1.35
N LEU A 190 -13.63 14.76 -1.39
CA LEU A 190 -14.73 13.84 -1.64
C LEU A 190 -15.18 13.96 -3.10
N GLY A 191 -15.27 12.82 -3.79
CA GLY A 191 -15.74 12.77 -5.17
C GLY A 191 -17.18 13.27 -5.29
N GLN A 192 -17.40 14.25 -6.16
CA GLN A 192 -18.70 14.90 -6.35
C GLN A 192 -19.77 13.95 -6.91
N GLN A 193 -19.38 12.93 -7.65
CA GLN A 193 -20.27 11.94 -8.26
C GLN A 193 -20.92 11.00 -7.26
N TRP A 194 -20.39 10.90 -6.03
CA TRP A 194 -20.87 9.97 -5.02
C TRP A 194 -21.98 10.59 -4.17
N ARG A 195 -23.08 9.85 -4.03
CA ARG A 195 -24.19 10.21 -3.14
C ARG A 195 -23.90 9.73 -1.73
N TRP A 196 -23.12 10.52 -0.99
CA TRP A 196 -22.67 10.16 0.36
C TRP A 196 -23.81 9.84 1.34
N GLN A 197 -25.00 10.44 1.13
CA GLN A 197 -26.18 10.20 1.97
C GLN A 197 -26.77 8.79 1.85
N ASP A 198 -26.53 8.08 0.74
CA ASP A 198 -27.19 6.81 0.44
C ASP A 198 -26.70 5.68 1.34
N ASN A 199 -25.45 5.75 1.83
CA ASN A 199 -24.90 4.80 2.80
C ASN A 199 -23.97 5.51 3.79
N ALA A 200 -24.55 5.91 4.93
CA ALA A 200 -23.81 6.57 6.01
C ALA A 200 -22.69 5.71 6.61
N TYR A 201 -22.85 4.38 6.64
CA TYR A 201 -21.83 3.49 7.19
C TYR A 201 -20.62 3.39 6.26
N SER A 202 -20.85 3.21 4.95
CA SER A 202 -19.80 3.26 3.93
C SER A 202 -19.09 4.62 3.88
N PHE A 203 -19.84 5.72 4.06
CA PHE A 203 -19.25 7.06 4.13
C PHE A 203 -18.34 7.22 5.35
N ARG A 204 -18.73 6.72 6.54
CA ARG A 204 -17.85 6.71 7.72
C ARG A 204 -16.59 5.89 7.51
N GLY A 205 -16.71 4.72 6.89
CA GLY A 205 -15.55 3.90 6.55
C GLY A 205 -14.60 4.59 5.57
N THR A 206 -15.16 5.32 4.60
CA THR A 206 -14.37 6.13 3.66
C THR A 206 -13.66 7.27 4.41
N LEU A 207 -14.36 8.04 5.24
CA LEU A 207 -13.73 9.10 6.04
C LEU A 207 -12.61 8.55 6.93
N PHE A 208 -12.81 7.38 7.55
CA PHE A 208 -11.83 6.74 8.41
C PHE A 208 -10.57 6.37 7.62
N HIS A 209 -10.75 5.77 6.44
CA HIS A 209 -9.69 5.48 5.49
C HIS A 209 -8.88 6.73 5.12
N GLU A 210 -9.56 7.81 4.77
CA GLU A 210 -8.91 9.06 4.40
C GLU A 210 -8.21 9.75 5.58
N PHE A 211 -8.76 9.66 6.80
CA PHE A 211 -8.06 10.13 8.00
C PHE A 211 -6.79 9.33 8.29
N ILE A 212 -6.78 8.02 8.00
CA ILE A 212 -5.55 7.21 8.08
C ILE A 212 -4.50 7.76 7.10
N HIS A 213 -4.89 8.15 5.89
CA HIS A 213 -3.96 8.78 4.95
C HIS A 213 -3.34 10.06 5.52
N ASN A 214 -4.14 10.94 6.13
CA ASN A 214 -3.64 12.15 6.79
C ASN A 214 -2.66 11.89 7.94
N THR A 215 -2.47 10.64 8.39
CA THR A 215 -1.40 10.28 9.34
C THR A 215 -0.04 9.96 8.70
N GLY A 216 0.09 10.13 7.38
CA GLY A 216 1.27 9.73 6.61
C GLY A 216 1.22 8.30 6.10
N CYS A 217 0.11 7.59 6.26
CA CYS A 217 -0.08 6.28 5.64
C CYS A 217 -0.39 6.48 4.15
N ILE A 218 0.28 5.76 3.27
CA ILE A 218 -0.04 5.73 1.83
C ILE A 218 -0.43 4.31 1.42
N HIS A 219 -1.19 4.19 0.34
CA HIS A 219 -1.26 2.91 -0.34
C HIS A 219 0.12 2.63 -0.92
N THR A 220 0.68 1.48 -0.57
CA THR A 220 1.79 0.95 -1.35
C THR A 220 1.37 -0.41 -1.86
N LYS A 221 1.98 -0.83 -2.97
CA LYS A 221 1.76 -2.19 -3.45
C LYS A 221 2.17 -3.27 -2.45
N THR A 222 2.78 -2.93 -1.30
CA THR A 222 3.34 -3.83 -0.29
C THR A 222 2.80 -3.64 1.13
N ILE A 223 2.05 -2.57 1.38
CA ILE A 223 1.47 -2.18 2.66
C ILE A 223 0.14 -1.54 2.34
N GLU A 224 -0.93 -2.15 2.84
CA GLU A 224 -2.28 -1.67 2.64
C GLU A 224 -2.97 -1.45 3.99
N LYS A 225 -2.57 -0.39 4.70
CA LYS A 225 -3.08 -0.13 6.06
C LYS A 225 -4.47 0.51 6.04
N SER A 226 -4.72 1.43 5.11
CA SER A 226 -6.01 2.14 5.01
C SER A 226 -7.16 1.21 4.66
N TYR A 227 -7.05 0.39 3.60
CA TYR A 227 -8.15 -0.54 3.26
C TYR A 227 -8.30 -1.65 4.30
N THR A 228 -7.23 -2.23 4.84
CA THR A 228 -7.38 -3.30 5.84
C THR A 228 -7.97 -2.80 7.16
N CYS A 229 -7.60 -1.61 7.63
CA CYS A 229 -8.22 -1.00 8.80
C CYS A 229 -9.67 -0.57 8.53
N GLN A 230 -9.98 -0.03 7.35
CA GLN A 230 -11.36 0.23 6.96
C GLN A 230 -12.19 -1.05 6.93
N THR A 231 -11.71 -2.12 6.28
CA THR A 231 -12.41 -3.41 6.23
C THR A 231 -12.52 -4.04 7.61
N CYS A 232 -11.57 -3.82 8.52
CA CYS A 232 -11.69 -4.29 9.89
C CYS A 232 -12.76 -3.52 10.69
N CYS A 233 -12.71 -2.19 10.67
CA CYS A 233 -13.48 -1.33 11.59
C CYS A 233 -14.82 -0.86 11.02
N PHE A 234 -14.96 -0.87 9.70
CA PHE A 234 -16.14 -0.42 8.96
C PHE A 234 -16.56 -1.43 7.89
N SER A 235 -16.53 -2.73 8.22
CA SER A 235 -17.02 -3.76 7.31
C SER A 235 -18.54 -3.66 7.16
N GLU A 236 -19.05 -3.77 5.93
CA GLU A 236 -20.51 -3.78 5.71
C GLU A 236 -21.21 -4.94 6.43
N ILE A 237 -20.48 -5.98 6.87
CA ILE A 237 -21.04 -7.06 7.69
C ILE A 237 -21.45 -6.58 9.09
N ASP A 238 -20.83 -5.51 9.58
CA ASP A 238 -21.15 -4.89 10.88
C ASP A 238 -22.13 -3.72 10.73
N ASN A 239 -22.59 -3.45 9.51
CA ASN A 239 -23.56 -2.40 9.27
C ASN A 239 -24.87 -2.78 9.99
N PRO A 240 -25.31 -2.01 11.00
CA PRO A 240 -26.49 -2.36 11.79
C PRO A 240 -27.79 -2.35 10.97
N ASN A 241 -27.75 -1.77 9.76
CA ASN A 241 -28.87 -1.73 8.83
C ASN A 241 -28.76 -2.77 7.69
N ALA A 242 -27.76 -3.66 7.72
CA ALA A 242 -27.64 -4.71 6.73
C ALA A 242 -28.86 -5.65 6.80
N MET A 243 -29.54 -5.85 5.67
CA MET A 243 -30.76 -6.66 5.60
C MET A 243 -30.49 -8.14 5.27
N MET A 244 -29.23 -8.54 5.16
CA MET A 244 -28.82 -9.90 4.78
C MET A 244 -27.65 -10.37 5.64
N SER A 245 -27.64 -11.66 5.97
CA SER A 245 -26.50 -12.30 6.62
C SER A 245 -25.26 -12.22 5.72
N PRO A 246 -24.08 -11.92 6.27
CA PRO A 246 -22.86 -11.82 5.48
C PRO A 246 -22.46 -13.19 4.92
N ALA A 247 -21.90 -13.19 3.71
CA ALA A 247 -21.23 -14.36 3.18
C ALA A 247 -20.03 -14.73 4.06
N GLN A 248 -19.75 -16.02 4.22
CA GLN A 248 -18.61 -16.51 5.02
C GLN A 248 -17.28 -15.90 4.56
N SER A 249 -17.09 -15.71 3.25
CA SER A 249 -15.91 -15.06 2.69
C SER A 249 -15.73 -13.62 3.17
N ALA A 250 -16.81 -12.87 3.40
CA ALA A 250 -16.76 -11.50 3.90
C ALA A 250 -16.40 -11.46 5.40
N VAL A 251 -16.89 -12.43 6.18
CA VAL A 251 -16.51 -12.61 7.59
C VAL A 251 -15.01 -12.91 7.69
N GLU A 252 -14.53 -13.89 6.92
CA GLU A 252 -13.11 -14.24 6.89
C GLU A 252 -12.23 -13.10 6.38
N GLN A 253 -12.70 -12.33 5.40
CA GLN A 253 -11.96 -11.17 4.91
C GLN A 253 -11.79 -10.13 6.01
N LYS A 254 -12.85 -9.82 6.77
CA LYS A 254 -12.78 -8.90 7.92
C LYS A 254 -11.80 -9.39 8.98
N GLU A 255 -11.88 -10.66 9.38
CA GLU A 255 -10.99 -11.23 10.39
C GLU A 255 -9.52 -11.06 10.01
N VAL A 256 -9.19 -11.35 8.75
CA VAL A 256 -7.83 -11.20 8.23
C VAL A 256 -7.43 -9.72 8.13
N ALA A 257 -8.35 -8.85 7.69
CA ALA A 257 -8.13 -7.41 7.66
C ALA A 257 -7.80 -6.86 9.05
N CYS A 258 -8.48 -7.35 10.10
CA CYS A 258 -8.18 -6.99 11.48
C CYS A 258 -6.81 -7.46 11.95
N LYS A 259 -6.35 -8.66 11.56
CA LYS A 259 -4.96 -9.09 11.83
C LYS A 259 -3.94 -8.16 11.18
N ILE A 260 -4.18 -7.79 9.92
CA ILE A 260 -3.30 -6.87 9.18
C ILE A 260 -3.28 -5.49 9.84
N CYS A 261 -4.45 -4.93 10.15
CA CYS A 261 -4.60 -3.63 10.80
C CYS A 261 -3.95 -3.60 12.19
N ARG A 262 -4.08 -4.70 12.96
CA ARG A 262 -3.42 -4.89 14.25
C ARG A 262 -1.89 -4.80 14.13
N SER A 263 -1.34 -5.27 13.01
CA SER A 263 0.07 -5.12 12.61
C SER A 263 1.06 -5.56 13.70
N THR A 264 1.11 -6.88 13.93
CA THR A 264 2.01 -7.54 14.90
C THR A 264 3.16 -8.30 14.22
N TYR A 265 3.40 -7.99 12.95
CA TYR A 265 4.36 -8.70 12.09
C TYR A 265 5.76 -8.09 12.17
N GLU A 266 6.77 -8.87 11.84
CA GLU A 266 8.18 -8.42 11.83
C GLU A 266 8.50 -7.46 10.66
N GLY A 267 7.61 -7.39 9.66
CA GLY A 267 7.66 -6.44 8.55
C GLY A 267 7.00 -6.98 7.28
N ILE A 268 7.15 -6.26 6.15
CA ILE A 268 6.46 -6.55 4.89
C ILE A 268 6.80 -7.89 4.21
N THR A 269 7.92 -8.53 4.58
CA THR A 269 8.32 -9.85 4.10
C THR A 269 8.23 -10.94 5.17
N ASP A 270 7.51 -10.68 6.26
CA ASP A 270 7.10 -11.70 7.23
C ASP A 270 6.13 -12.69 6.54
N LYS A 271 6.37 -14.00 6.66
CA LYS A 271 5.52 -15.03 6.05
C LYS A 271 4.06 -14.96 6.55
N ASN A 272 3.85 -14.60 7.82
CA ASN A 272 2.51 -14.46 8.38
C ASN A 272 1.79 -13.25 7.78
N TYR A 273 2.50 -12.12 7.65
CA TYR A 273 1.96 -10.94 6.98
C TYR A 273 1.57 -11.26 5.53
N LEU A 274 2.46 -11.92 4.80
CA LEU A 274 2.23 -12.26 3.40
C LEU A 274 1.06 -13.24 3.21
N ARG A 275 0.88 -14.20 4.12
CA ARG A 275 -0.30 -15.10 4.13
C ARG A 275 -1.59 -14.35 4.40
N ASP A 276 -1.61 -13.52 5.44
CA ASP A 276 -2.79 -12.73 5.78
C ASP A 276 -3.11 -11.74 4.65
N TYR A 277 -2.13 -11.03 4.12
CA TYR A 277 -2.30 -10.14 2.96
C TYR A 277 -2.80 -10.89 1.72
N ALA A 278 -2.29 -12.10 1.48
CA ALA A 278 -2.75 -12.95 0.40
C ALA A 278 -4.22 -13.32 0.56
N LYS A 279 -4.59 -13.85 1.73
CA LYS A 279 -5.96 -14.23 2.05
C LYS A 279 -6.91 -13.02 1.94
N PHE A 280 -6.53 -11.87 2.49
CA PHE A 280 -7.31 -10.63 2.38
C PHE A 280 -7.57 -10.24 0.92
N SER A 281 -6.54 -10.23 0.09
CA SER A 281 -6.64 -9.84 -1.31
C SER A 281 -7.45 -10.84 -2.13
N ILE A 282 -7.28 -12.14 -1.90
CA ILE A 282 -8.05 -13.21 -2.59
C ILE A 282 -9.53 -13.08 -2.26
N LEU A 283 -9.87 -12.98 -0.98
CA LEU A 283 -11.27 -12.84 -0.53
C LEU A 283 -11.91 -11.53 -1.01
N GLY A 284 -11.11 -10.47 -1.17
CA GLY A 284 -11.54 -9.19 -1.72
C GLY A 284 -11.56 -9.09 -3.24
N GLY A 285 -11.17 -10.15 -3.97
CA GLY A 285 -11.09 -10.14 -5.44
C GLY A 285 -9.97 -9.27 -6.02
N GLN A 286 -8.94 -8.97 -5.24
CA GLN A 286 -7.82 -8.09 -5.59
C GLN A 286 -6.48 -8.83 -5.75
N THR A 287 -6.52 -10.02 -6.36
CA THR A 287 -5.33 -10.89 -6.55
C THR A 287 -4.18 -10.21 -7.32
N SER A 288 -4.48 -9.19 -8.12
CA SER A 288 -3.48 -8.39 -8.85
C SER A 288 -2.50 -7.64 -7.95
N PHE A 289 -2.84 -7.40 -6.67
CA PHE A 289 -1.94 -6.76 -5.69
C PHE A 289 -0.95 -7.72 -5.03
N LEU A 290 -1.05 -9.03 -5.27
CA LEU A 290 -0.19 -10.02 -4.62
C LEU A 290 1.25 -10.04 -5.13
N LEU A 291 1.44 -9.98 -6.45
CA LEU A 291 2.79 -10.10 -7.00
C LEU A 291 3.75 -9.04 -6.44
N PRO A 292 3.41 -7.74 -6.40
CA PRO A 292 4.34 -6.73 -5.88
C PRO A 292 4.90 -7.06 -4.48
N VAL A 293 4.08 -7.61 -3.57
CA VAL A 293 4.52 -8.01 -2.23
C VAL A 293 5.39 -9.27 -2.28
N LEU A 294 4.91 -10.31 -2.96
CA LEU A 294 5.61 -11.59 -3.07
C LEU A 294 6.95 -11.46 -3.80
N LYS A 295 7.05 -10.53 -4.75
CA LYS A 295 8.29 -10.18 -5.48
C LYS A 295 9.36 -9.67 -4.54
N SER A 296 9.00 -8.81 -3.59
CA SER A 296 9.93 -8.31 -2.57
C SER A 296 10.44 -9.46 -1.70
N TYR A 297 9.56 -10.38 -1.30
CA TYR A 297 9.94 -11.59 -0.58
C TYR A 297 10.91 -12.47 -1.36
N MET A 298 10.60 -12.79 -2.62
CA MET A 298 11.44 -13.63 -3.49
C MET A 298 12.86 -13.11 -3.65
N LYS A 299 13.05 -11.80 -3.67
CA LYS A 299 14.38 -11.17 -3.74
C LYS A 299 15.14 -11.19 -2.43
N GLU A 300 14.46 -11.04 -1.30
CA GLU A 300 15.08 -11.11 0.03
C GLU A 300 15.41 -12.55 0.42
N ARG A 301 14.67 -13.53 -0.12
CA ARG A 301 14.78 -14.95 0.21
C ARG A 301 14.78 -15.82 -1.07
N PRO A 302 15.78 -15.69 -1.95
CA PRO A 302 15.86 -16.51 -3.14
C PRO A 302 15.97 -18.00 -2.77
N GLY A 303 15.19 -18.84 -3.45
CA GLY A 303 15.15 -20.29 -3.24
C GLY A 303 14.19 -20.77 -2.15
N ASP A 304 13.46 -19.86 -1.50
CA ASP A 304 12.36 -20.22 -0.59
C ASP A 304 11.04 -20.28 -1.38
N ASP A 305 10.45 -21.48 -1.49
CA ASP A 305 9.26 -21.73 -2.31
C ASP A 305 7.97 -21.08 -1.78
N PHE A 306 8.00 -20.48 -0.59
CA PHE A 306 6.84 -19.85 0.05
C PHE A 306 6.06 -18.91 -0.88
N ALA A 307 6.74 -18.03 -1.64
CA ALA A 307 6.04 -17.12 -2.54
C ALA A 307 5.36 -17.85 -3.71
N VAL A 308 5.93 -18.97 -4.17
CA VAL A 308 5.34 -19.84 -5.20
C VAL A 308 4.10 -20.54 -4.65
N GLU A 309 4.14 -21.03 -3.41
CA GLU A 309 2.99 -21.62 -2.72
C GLU A 309 1.81 -20.65 -2.67
N ILE A 310 2.06 -19.38 -2.31
CA ILE A 310 1.00 -18.35 -2.27
C ILE A 310 0.40 -18.09 -3.66
N PHE A 311 1.19 -18.12 -4.74
CA PHE A 311 0.63 -18.00 -6.10
C PHE A 311 -0.27 -19.19 -6.46
N VAL A 312 0.12 -20.40 -6.07
CA VAL A 312 -0.70 -21.60 -6.30
C VAL A 312 -2.04 -21.49 -5.57
N GLU A 313 -2.03 -21.02 -4.32
CA GLU A 313 -3.24 -20.78 -3.53
C GLU A 313 -4.11 -19.68 -4.17
N ALA A 314 -3.52 -18.54 -4.51
CA ALA A 314 -4.24 -17.39 -5.07
C ALA A 314 -4.90 -17.67 -6.43
N ASP A 315 -4.26 -18.51 -7.27
CA ASP A 315 -4.80 -18.88 -8.58
C ASP A 315 -5.88 -19.99 -8.47
N ASN A 316 -6.03 -20.63 -7.31
CA ASN A 316 -7.08 -21.59 -6.96
C ASN A 316 -7.39 -22.63 -8.06
N ASN A 317 -6.42 -23.50 -8.39
CA ASN A 317 -6.50 -24.48 -9.49
C ASN A 317 -6.61 -23.88 -10.90
N GLY A 318 -6.34 -22.59 -11.05
CA GLY A 318 -6.21 -21.92 -12.33
C GLY A 318 -5.01 -22.44 -13.16
N PRO A 319 -4.88 -21.97 -14.41
CA PRO A 319 -3.83 -22.41 -15.31
C PRO A 319 -2.41 -22.19 -14.78
N LEU A 320 -2.16 -21.12 -14.01
CA LEU A 320 -0.85 -20.83 -13.46
C LEU A 320 -0.53 -21.75 -12.28
N ALA A 321 -1.48 -22.00 -11.37
CA ALA A 321 -1.33 -22.97 -10.29
C ALA A 321 -0.98 -24.36 -10.83
N LYS A 322 -1.73 -24.83 -11.83
CA LYS A 322 -1.48 -26.12 -12.49
C LYS A 322 -0.10 -26.18 -13.13
N ALA A 323 0.34 -25.09 -13.77
CA ALA A 323 1.66 -24.99 -14.38
C ALA A 323 2.79 -24.93 -13.34
N LEU A 324 2.59 -24.22 -12.23
CA LEU A 324 3.55 -24.15 -11.12
C LEU A 324 3.75 -25.51 -10.45
N LEU A 325 2.67 -26.29 -10.30
CA LEU A 325 2.71 -27.66 -9.76
C LEU A 325 3.20 -28.71 -10.79
N SER A 326 3.28 -28.35 -12.07
CA SER A 326 3.73 -29.25 -13.14
C SER A 326 5.26 -29.37 -13.17
N ASN A 327 5.73 -30.60 -13.44
CA ASN A 327 7.13 -30.91 -13.76
C ASN A 327 7.38 -31.02 -15.28
N LYS A 328 6.38 -30.71 -16.11
CA LYS A 328 6.54 -30.71 -17.56
C LYS A 328 7.26 -29.44 -17.98
N GLY A 329 8.21 -29.56 -18.91
CA GLY A 329 8.88 -28.41 -19.51
C GLY A 329 7.88 -27.46 -20.21
N PRO A 330 8.25 -26.20 -20.47
CA PRO A 330 7.29 -25.20 -20.89
C PRO A 330 6.87 -25.38 -22.35
N VAL A 331 5.62 -25.81 -22.57
CA VAL A 331 5.00 -25.96 -23.90
C VAL A 331 3.90 -24.92 -24.12
N THR A 332 3.28 -24.45 -23.03
CA THR A 332 2.21 -23.44 -23.05
C THR A 332 2.67 -22.10 -22.46
N LYS A 333 1.93 -21.02 -22.78
CA LYS A 333 2.16 -19.69 -22.20
C LYS A 333 2.13 -19.66 -20.66
N TYR A 334 1.29 -20.49 -20.03
CA TYR A 334 1.18 -20.55 -18.56
C TYR A 334 2.34 -21.34 -17.94
N GLU A 335 2.85 -22.36 -18.62
CA GLU A 335 4.08 -23.05 -18.19
C GLU A 335 5.30 -22.14 -18.39
N LEU A 336 5.37 -21.35 -19.47
CA LEU A 336 6.39 -20.31 -19.61
C LEU A 336 6.32 -19.28 -18.47
N LEU A 337 5.13 -18.82 -18.11
CA LEU A 337 4.93 -17.91 -16.98
C LEU A 337 5.31 -18.56 -15.64
N ALA A 338 4.98 -19.83 -15.44
CA ALA A 338 5.39 -20.59 -14.27
C ALA A 338 6.92 -20.70 -14.17
N GLU A 339 7.61 -20.97 -15.27
CA GLU A 339 9.08 -21.00 -15.31
C GLU A 339 9.70 -19.62 -15.04
N ILE A 340 9.08 -18.53 -15.54
CA ILE A 340 9.49 -17.17 -15.18
C ILE A 340 9.43 -16.97 -13.66
N VAL A 341 8.30 -17.32 -13.04
CA VAL A 341 8.07 -17.17 -11.59
C VAL A 341 9.02 -18.06 -10.78
N LYS A 342 9.15 -19.34 -11.12
CA LYS A 342 10.04 -20.30 -10.44
C LYS A 342 11.50 -19.84 -10.48
N GLU A 343 12.01 -19.47 -11.65
CA GLU A 343 13.40 -19.04 -11.79
C GLU A 343 13.64 -17.67 -11.13
N TYR A 344 12.65 -16.79 -11.15
CA TYR A 344 12.73 -15.53 -10.41
C TYR A 344 12.77 -15.75 -8.89
N ALA A 345 11.92 -16.64 -8.37
CA ALA A 345 11.89 -17.02 -6.95
C ALA A 345 13.19 -17.66 -6.47
N LYS A 346 13.89 -18.39 -7.35
CA LYS A 346 15.21 -18.96 -7.06
C LYS A 346 16.36 -17.95 -7.12
N GLY A 347 16.12 -16.71 -7.56
CA GLY A 347 17.16 -15.72 -7.83
C GLY A 347 17.91 -15.94 -9.15
N ASN A 348 17.45 -16.85 -10.00
CA ASN A 348 18.02 -17.14 -11.32
C ASN A 348 17.55 -16.13 -12.39
N TYR A 349 17.82 -14.85 -12.15
CA TYR A 349 17.29 -13.74 -12.96
C TYR A 349 17.66 -13.82 -14.45
N VAL A 350 18.86 -14.32 -14.78
CA VAL A 350 19.29 -14.55 -16.17
C VAL A 350 18.39 -15.58 -16.87
N GLN A 351 18.06 -16.66 -16.18
CA GLN A 351 17.21 -17.71 -16.73
C GLN A 351 15.75 -17.24 -16.83
N SER A 352 15.24 -16.56 -15.80
CA SER A 352 13.91 -15.93 -15.84
C SER A 352 13.79 -14.95 -17.04
N ALA A 353 14.81 -14.12 -17.29
CA ALA A 353 14.86 -13.21 -18.43
C ALA A 353 14.92 -13.90 -19.81
N LYS A 354 15.45 -15.13 -19.90
CA LYS A 354 15.35 -15.94 -21.13
C LYS A 354 13.90 -16.36 -21.38
N PHE A 355 13.17 -16.77 -20.35
CA PHE A 355 11.77 -17.14 -20.49
C PHE A 355 10.86 -15.94 -20.78
N ILE A 356 11.13 -14.77 -20.19
CA ILE A 356 10.44 -13.51 -20.53
C ILE A 356 10.52 -13.22 -22.04
N ARG A 357 11.71 -13.37 -22.65
CA ARG A 357 11.90 -13.14 -24.09
C ARG A 357 11.14 -14.13 -24.95
N LYS A 358 11.08 -15.40 -24.55
CA LYS A 358 10.26 -16.42 -25.24
C LYS A 358 8.78 -16.05 -25.17
N LEU A 359 8.30 -15.72 -23.97
CA LEU A 359 6.89 -15.38 -23.74
C LEU A 359 6.49 -14.05 -24.41
N LYS A 360 7.43 -13.10 -24.60
CA LYS A 360 7.19 -11.82 -25.27
C LYS A 360 6.61 -11.99 -26.68
N GLN A 361 7.02 -13.05 -27.39
CA GLN A 361 6.51 -13.39 -28.72
C GLN A 361 5.03 -13.83 -28.70
N GLU A 362 4.55 -14.27 -27.53
CA GLU A 362 3.19 -14.73 -27.27
C GLU A 362 2.36 -13.71 -26.45
N ARG A 363 2.91 -12.52 -26.15
CA ARG A 363 2.33 -11.53 -25.22
C ARG A 363 0.91 -11.08 -25.59
N LYS A 364 0.56 -11.09 -26.89
CA LYS A 364 -0.78 -10.75 -27.40
C LYS A 364 -1.93 -11.60 -26.83
N TYR A 365 -1.63 -12.66 -26.08
CA TYR A 365 -2.61 -13.58 -25.51
C TYR A 365 -2.84 -13.45 -24.00
N PHE A 366 -2.22 -12.47 -23.31
CA PHE A 366 -2.58 -12.07 -21.95
C PHE A 366 -3.41 -10.78 -21.99
N THR A 367 -4.54 -10.78 -22.68
CA THR A 367 -5.43 -9.61 -22.68
C THR A 367 -6.16 -9.50 -21.34
N ASN A 368 -5.91 -8.41 -20.60
CA ASN A 368 -6.60 -7.96 -19.38
C ASN A 368 -6.89 -9.04 -18.32
N ASN A 369 -5.88 -9.78 -17.88
CA ASN A 369 -6.01 -10.66 -16.72
C ASN A 369 -4.80 -10.57 -15.76
N GLN A 370 -4.97 -11.09 -14.55
CA GLN A 370 -3.97 -11.09 -13.47
C GLN A 370 -2.57 -11.59 -13.89
N TYR A 371 -2.49 -12.47 -14.89
CA TYR A 371 -1.24 -13.01 -15.41
C TYR A 371 -0.41 -12.00 -16.19
N SER A 372 -1.06 -11.04 -16.87
CA SER A 372 -0.34 -9.93 -17.53
C SER A 372 0.39 -9.07 -16.51
N SER A 373 -0.28 -8.76 -15.39
CA SER A 373 0.36 -8.04 -14.26
C SER A 373 1.56 -8.83 -13.73
N ILE A 374 1.45 -10.16 -13.65
CA ILE A 374 2.56 -11.00 -13.18
C ILE A 374 3.78 -10.88 -14.09
N TYR A 375 3.56 -11.03 -15.40
CA TYR A 375 4.59 -10.90 -16.42
C TYR A 375 5.25 -9.52 -16.40
N GLU A 376 4.45 -8.45 -16.42
CA GLU A 376 4.92 -7.07 -16.56
C GLU A 376 5.77 -6.61 -15.37
N GLU A 377 5.38 -6.97 -14.15
CA GLU A 377 6.13 -6.61 -12.94
C GLU A 377 7.45 -7.36 -12.80
N ILE A 378 7.55 -8.59 -13.32
CA ILE A 378 8.81 -9.35 -13.38
C ILE A 378 9.69 -8.84 -14.54
N GLU A 379 9.12 -8.63 -15.74
CA GLU A 379 9.83 -8.05 -16.89
C GLU A 379 10.46 -6.71 -16.52
N LYS A 380 9.69 -5.83 -15.87
CA LYS A 380 10.15 -4.53 -15.40
C LYS A 380 11.37 -4.65 -14.48
N ASP A 381 11.30 -5.50 -13.46
CA ASP A 381 12.40 -5.67 -12.52
C ASP A 381 13.66 -6.24 -13.19
N LEU A 382 13.50 -7.25 -14.05
CA LEU A 382 14.62 -7.84 -14.76
C LEU A 382 15.24 -6.85 -15.75
N LEU A 383 14.43 -6.01 -16.40
CA LEU A 383 14.92 -4.92 -17.23
C LEU A 383 15.76 -3.95 -16.40
N PHE A 384 15.31 -3.55 -15.21
CA PHE A 384 16.12 -2.70 -14.33
C PHE A 384 17.42 -3.38 -13.89
N MET A 385 17.37 -4.66 -13.53
CA MET A 385 18.57 -5.44 -13.16
C MET A 385 19.54 -5.57 -14.34
N SER A 386 19.06 -5.59 -15.58
CA SER A 386 19.92 -5.69 -16.78
C SER A 386 20.87 -4.52 -16.99
N PHE A 387 20.61 -3.36 -16.38
CA PHE A 387 21.52 -2.22 -16.44
C PHE A 387 22.78 -2.45 -15.58
N GLY A 388 22.64 -3.18 -14.47
CA GLY A 388 23.74 -3.58 -13.58
C GLY A 388 24.37 -4.92 -13.94
N ASN A 389 23.63 -5.81 -14.61
CA ASN A 389 24.09 -7.14 -15.00
C ASN A 389 23.83 -7.41 -16.50
N LEU A 390 24.89 -7.34 -17.31
CA LEU A 390 24.85 -7.53 -18.76
C LEU A 390 24.45 -8.95 -19.21
N GLU A 391 24.49 -9.94 -18.31
CA GLU A 391 24.02 -11.29 -18.62
C GLU A 391 22.49 -11.37 -18.73
N ILE A 392 21.77 -10.44 -18.09
CA ILE A 392 20.33 -10.29 -18.21
C ILE A 392 20.02 -9.56 -19.52
N LYS A 393 19.94 -10.29 -20.63
CA LYS A 393 19.73 -9.71 -21.96
C LYS A 393 18.27 -9.26 -22.20
N LEU A 394 17.89 -8.07 -21.73
CA LEU A 394 16.56 -7.44 -21.96
C LEU A 394 16.62 -6.03 -22.60
N GLN A 395 17.81 -5.51 -22.92
CA GLN A 395 18.09 -4.10 -23.26
C GLN A 395 17.65 -3.61 -24.67
N ALA A 396 16.75 -4.28 -25.37
CA ALA A 396 16.39 -3.83 -26.73
C ALA A 396 15.57 -2.51 -26.69
N ASP A 397 16.19 -1.44 -27.20
CA ASP A 397 15.67 -0.09 -27.49
C ASP A 397 14.88 0.60 -26.38
N ASN A 398 15.58 1.23 -25.43
CA ASN A 398 14.92 1.99 -24.37
C ASN A 398 15.56 3.38 -24.11
N PRO A 399 14.78 4.49 -24.09
CA PRO A 399 15.25 5.85 -23.82
C PRO A 399 15.94 6.10 -22.46
N PHE A 400 16.01 5.12 -21.56
CA PHE A 400 16.58 5.29 -20.21
C PHE A 400 18.11 5.10 -20.11
N ASN A 401 18.81 4.82 -21.22
CA ASN A 401 20.27 4.59 -21.20
C ASN A 401 21.10 5.79 -20.69
N SER A 402 20.58 7.02 -20.77
CA SER A 402 21.24 8.22 -20.26
C SER A 402 21.01 8.44 -18.75
N LEU A 403 19.81 8.14 -18.24
CA LEU A 403 19.45 8.29 -16.82
C LEU A 403 20.21 7.30 -15.90
N PHE A 404 20.55 6.12 -16.40
CA PHE A 404 21.14 5.03 -15.59
C PHE A 404 22.66 4.88 -15.71
N LYS A 405 23.33 5.66 -16.58
CA LYS A 405 24.80 5.71 -16.60
C LYS A 405 25.38 6.25 -15.29
N GLN A 406 24.61 7.02 -14.53
CA GLN A 406 24.98 7.53 -13.20
C GLN A 406 24.66 6.56 -12.04
N SER A 407 23.79 5.55 -12.23
CA SER A 407 23.32 4.66 -11.16
C SER A 407 24.04 3.30 -11.10
N LYS A 408 25.04 3.08 -11.95
CA LYS A 408 25.77 1.80 -12.04
C LYS A 408 26.56 1.50 -10.76
N ASP A 409 27.10 2.54 -10.14
CA ASP A 409 27.78 2.48 -8.84
C ASP A 409 26.78 2.32 -7.68
N PHE A 410 25.56 2.87 -7.87
CA PHE A 410 24.47 2.74 -6.91
C PHE A 410 24.01 1.27 -6.83
N LEU A 411 23.61 0.64 -7.93
CA LEU A 411 23.05 -0.73 -7.92
C LEU A 411 24.05 -1.85 -7.54
N SER A 412 25.35 -1.57 -7.56
CA SER A 412 26.42 -2.55 -7.29
C SER A 412 26.93 -2.52 -5.85
N SER A 413 26.56 -1.52 -5.05
CA SER A 413 27.07 -1.35 -3.68
C SER A 413 26.12 -1.99 -2.65
N PRO A 414 26.60 -2.90 -1.77
CA PRO A 414 25.78 -3.44 -0.69
C PRO A 414 25.39 -2.35 0.32
N VAL A 415 24.21 -2.49 0.93
CA VAL A 415 23.74 -1.59 1.99
C VAL A 415 24.69 -1.66 3.19
N SER A 416 25.15 -0.53 3.71
CA SER A 416 26.17 -0.49 4.78
C SER A 416 25.57 -0.72 6.17
N LEU A 417 26.36 -1.30 7.07
CA LEU A 417 25.95 -1.55 8.45
C LEU A 417 26.02 -0.33 9.38
N LYS A 418 26.52 0.83 8.92
CA LYS A 418 26.72 2.05 9.74
C LYS A 418 25.58 2.34 10.70
#